data_AF-A0A4Q2Y073-F1
#
_entry.id   AF-A0A4Q2Y073-F1
#
_cell.length_a   1.000
_cell.length_b   1.000
_cell.length_c   1.000
_cell.angle_alpha   90.00
_cell.angle_beta   90.00
_cell.angle_gamma   90.00
#
_symmetry.space_group_name_H-M   'P 1'
#
loop_
_entity.id
_entity.type
_entity.pdbx_description
1 polymer ?
#
loop_
_entity_poly.entity_id
_entity_poly.type
_entity_poly.pdbx_seq_one_letter_code
_entity_poly.pdbx_strand_id
1 'polypeptide(L)'
;MELAGIEPDPHPDVFAARPLIVTGTWKGEPAGKIVVRGIGGNGTAFEKSIDLAEAAAATGVDHPALPVLWARERVRRLEDQAKSADVVREITALGLTHSLLTPYTSFLAIDEVPREVNGLAQAVKQPVPLPKGVSPAAIGNSGPAMVQNGSVPEPGSIGLIAFLVVLLGLQRQRELNAKGN
;
A
#
# COMPACT_ATOMS: atom_id res chain seq x y z
N MET A 1 6.72 -28.48 23.88
CA MET A 1 6.60 -27.19 23.20
C MET A 1 7.53 -27.19 21.99
N GLU A 2 6.99 -26.99 20.79
CA GLU A 2 7.78 -26.80 19.57
C GLU A 2 7.49 -25.40 19.01
N LEU A 3 8.53 -24.62 18.71
CA LEU A 3 8.38 -23.29 18.11
C LEU A 3 7.95 -23.46 16.64
N ALA A 4 6.77 -22.98 16.29
CA ALA A 4 6.21 -23.11 14.94
C ALA A 4 6.55 -21.92 14.04
N GLY A 5 6.65 -20.71 14.61
CA GLY A 5 7.03 -19.52 13.88
C GLY A 5 7.38 -18.36 14.80
N ILE A 6 8.23 -17.45 14.34
CA ILE A 6 8.69 -16.27 15.08
C ILE A 6 8.84 -15.08 14.13
N GLU A 7 8.43 -13.90 14.58
CA GLU A 7 8.46 -12.67 13.82
C GLU A 7 8.94 -11.50 14.68
N PRO A 8 9.82 -10.62 14.15
CA PRO A 8 10.44 -10.67 12.83
C PRO A 8 11.66 -11.62 12.73
N ASP A 9 11.81 -12.31 11.60
CA ASP A 9 12.97 -13.18 11.27
C ASP A 9 13.62 -12.85 9.89
N PRO A 10 14.80 -12.23 9.80
CA PRO A 10 15.77 -12.04 10.88
C PRO A 10 15.36 -10.96 11.88
N HIS A 11 15.80 -11.14 13.12
CA HIS A 11 15.59 -10.18 14.21
C HIS A 11 16.46 -8.94 13.98
N PRO A 12 15.91 -7.72 14.03
CA PRO A 12 16.67 -6.50 13.82
C PRO A 12 17.46 -6.06 15.06
N ASP A 13 18.42 -5.17 14.86
CA ASP A 13 19.19 -4.56 15.94
C ASP A 13 18.33 -3.65 16.84
N VAL A 14 18.64 -3.64 18.14
CA VAL A 14 17.93 -2.86 19.15
C VAL A 14 18.67 -1.54 19.41
N PHE A 15 17.99 -0.42 19.15
CA PHE A 15 18.51 0.92 19.38
C PHE A 15 17.88 1.57 20.63
N ALA A 16 18.53 2.61 21.14
CA ALA A 16 17.97 3.39 22.24
C ALA A 16 16.57 3.93 21.88
N ALA A 17 15.62 3.84 22.81
CA ALA A 17 14.23 4.29 22.71
C ALA A 17 13.30 3.53 21.73
N ARG A 18 13.74 2.45 21.08
CA ARG A 18 12.85 1.59 20.26
C ARG A 18 12.89 0.14 20.74
N PRO A 19 11.81 -0.40 21.33
CA PRO A 19 11.78 -1.79 21.73
C PRO A 19 11.75 -2.72 20.51
N LEU A 20 12.41 -3.87 20.64
CA LEU A 20 12.18 -5.00 19.76
C LEU A 20 11.00 -5.81 20.31
N ILE A 21 9.93 -5.89 19.52
CA ILE A 21 8.77 -6.73 19.82
C ILE A 21 8.89 -7.99 18.96
N VAL A 22 8.90 -9.13 19.62
CA VAL A 22 8.95 -10.44 18.97
C VAL A 22 7.67 -11.18 19.30
N THR A 23 7.02 -11.74 18.28
CA THR A 23 5.83 -12.56 18.43
C THR A 23 6.07 -13.91 17.79
N GLY A 24 5.51 -14.97 18.37
CA GLY A 24 5.70 -16.31 17.84
C GLY A 24 4.57 -17.24 18.24
N THR A 25 4.46 -18.33 17.48
CA THR A 25 3.51 -19.41 17.72
C THR A 25 4.25 -20.66 18.11
N TRP A 26 3.65 -21.47 18.97
CA TRP A 26 4.17 -22.76 19.38
C TRP A 26 3.09 -23.82 19.28
N LYS A 27 3.53 -25.08 19.26
CA LYS A 27 2.66 -26.26 19.33
C LYS A 27 2.91 -27.01 20.64
N GLY A 28 1.83 -27.57 21.19
CA GLY A 28 1.83 -28.29 22.47
C GLY A 28 1.77 -27.37 23.69
N GLU A 29 1.92 -27.95 24.88
CA GLU A 29 1.83 -27.19 26.13
C GLU A 29 3.01 -26.22 26.30
N PRO A 30 2.75 -24.98 26.78
CA PRO A 30 3.78 -23.99 27.05
C PRO A 30 4.58 -24.40 28.29
N ALA A 31 5.78 -24.92 28.09
CA ALA A 31 6.67 -25.34 29.17
C ALA A 31 8.12 -24.95 28.85
N GLY A 32 8.85 -24.46 29.85
CA GLY A 32 10.27 -24.12 29.74
C GLY A 32 10.55 -22.62 29.85
N LYS A 33 11.67 -22.20 29.24
CA LYS A 33 12.20 -20.85 29.35
C LYS A 33 12.45 -20.24 27.97
N ILE A 34 12.11 -18.97 27.81
CA ILE A 34 12.53 -18.16 26.68
C ILE A 34 13.85 -17.49 27.07
N VAL A 35 14.91 -17.74 26.29
CA VAL A 35 16.23 -17.14 26.52
C VAL A 35 16.52 -16.15 25.39
N VAL A 36 16.64 -14.88 25.74
CA VAL A 36 17.00 -13.79 24.84
C VAL A 36 18.49 -13.53 24.97
N ARG A 37 19.22 -13.64 23.85
CA ARG A 37 20.66 -13.39 23.77
C ARG A 37 20.97 -12.29 22.76
N GLY A 38 22.02 -11.54 23.03
CA GLY A 38 22.52 -10.51 22.13
C GLY A 38 23.81 -9.88 22.62
N ILE A 39 24.22 -8.81 21.95
CA ILE A 39 25.38 -8.00 22.31
C ILE A 39 24.86 -6.60 22.64
N GLY A 40 25.18 -6.11 23.84
CA GLY A 40 24.82 -4.76 24.28
C GLY A 40 25.63 -3.69 23.55
N GLY A 41 25.18 -2.43 23.60
CA GLY A 41 25.84 -1.31 22.91
C GLY A 41 27.28 -1.02 23.38
N ASN A 42 27.68 -1.55 24.54
CA ASN A 42 29.05 -1.53 25.08
C ASN A 42 29.89 -2.75 24.68
N GLY A 43 29.38 -3.64 23.82
CA GLY A 43 30.03 -4.87 23.39
C GLY A 43 29.92 -6.04 24.38
N THR A 44 29.24 -5.90 25.52
CA THR A 44 29.08 -6.99 26.48
C THR A 44 27.97 -7.94 26.06
N ALA A 45 28.17 -9.25 26.29
CA ALA A 45 27.11 -10.24 26.07
C ALA A 45 25.91 -9.94 26.98
N PHE A 46 24.72 -9.96 26.37
CA PHE A 46 23.45 -9.83 27.06
C PHE A 46 22.72 -11.18 27.02
N GLU A 47 22.24 -11.62 28.18
CA GLU A 47 21.36 -12.78 28.29
C GLU A 47 20.25 -12.47 29.29
N LYS A 48 19.00 -12.76 28.91
CA LYS A 48 17.85 -12.68 29.79
C LYS A 48 16.98 -13.91 29.60
N SER A 49 16.63 -14.57 30.70
CA SER A 49 15.72 -15.70 30.70
C SER A 49 14.36 -15.27 31.24
N ILE A 50 13.30 -15.76 30.61
CA ILE A 50 11.91 -15.59 31.02
C ILE A 50 11.33 -16.99 31.22
N ASP A 51 10.83 -17.27 32.42
CA ASP A 51 10.15 -18.52 32.72
C ASP A 51 8.68 -18.43 32.27
N LEU A 52 8.24 -19.39 31.47
CA LEU A 52 6.89 -19.38 30.91
C LEU A 52 5.82 -19.63 31.97
N ALA A 53 6.10 -20.42 33.00
CA ALA A 53 5.14 -20.69 34.07
C ALA A 53 4.91 -19.44 34.94
N GLU A 54 5.97 -18.69 35.23
CA GLU A 54 5.90 -17.42 35.97
C GLU A 54 5.15 -16.36 35.16
N ALA A 55 5.46 -16.22 33.87
CA ALA A 55 4.78 -15.28 32.99
C ALA A 55 3.29 -15.61 32.84
N ALA A 56 2.96 -16.89 32.62
CA ALA A 56 1.59 -17.39 32.54
C ALA A 56 0.79 -17.09 33.83
N ALA A 57 1.40 -17.27 35.00
CA ALA A 57 0.77 -16.97 36.28
C ALA A 57 0.49 -15.46 36.47
N ALA A 58 1.37 -14.60 35.95
CA ALA A 58 1.24 -13.15 36.11
C ALA A 58 0.21 -12.51 35.16
N THR A 59 0.15 -12.96 33.89
CA THR A 59 -0.67 -12.30 32.84
C THR A 59 -1.81 -13.16 32.30
N GLY A 60 -1.90 -14.43 32.70
CA GLY A 60 -2.74 -15.41 32.04
C GLY A 60 -2.11 -15.93 30.74
N VAL A 61 -2.55 -17.11 30.31
CA VAL A 61 -2.00 -17.81 29.14
C VAL A 61 -2.77 -17.49 27.86
N ASP A 62 -4.02 -17.07 28.01
CA ASP A 62 -4.97 -17.00 26.92
C ASP A 62 -5.46 -15.56 26.76
N HIS A 63 -4.90 -14.86 25.77
CA HIS A 63 -5.27 -13.50 25.46
C HIS A 63 -5.68 -13.43 23.98
N PRO A 64 -6.96 -13.13 23.66
CA PRO A 64 -7.50 -13.26 22.31
C PRO A 64 -6.83 -12.33 21.28
N ALA A 65 -6.17 -11.27 21.74
CA ALA A 65 -5.42 -10.37 20.86
C ALA A 65 -4.06 -10.92 20.40
N LEU A 66 -3.45 -11.89 21.10
CA LEU A 66 -2.11 -12.37 20.77
C LEU A 66 -2.04 -13.08 19.40
N PRO A 67 -2.99 -13.98 19.05
CA PRO A 67 -3.01 -14.57 17.71
C PRO A 67 -3.17 -13.53 16.61
N VAL A 68 -4.00 -12.51 16.84
CA VAL A 68 -4.24 -11.42 15.89
C VAL A 68 -2.99 -10.55 15.71
N LEU A 69 -2.26 -10.25 16.79
CA LEU A 69 -1.01 -9.49 16.73
C LEU A 69 0.08 -10.24 15.95
N TRP A 70 0.25 -11.54 16.21
CA TRP A 70 1.18 -12.37 15.44
C TRP A 70 0.81 -12.39 13.96
N ALA A 71 -0.46 -12.63 13.64
CA ALA A 71 -0.93 -12.71 12.25
C ALA A 71 -0.74 -11.37 11.51
N ARG A 72 -0.96 -10.23 12.17
CA ARG A 72 -0.70 -8.90 11.58
C ARG A 72 0.77 -8.68 11.26
N GLU A 73 1.69 -9.02 12.15
CA GLU A 73 3.12 -8.88 11.86
C GLU A 73 3.57 -9.83 10.75
N ARG A 74 3.03 -11.06 10.71
CA ARG A 74 3.28 -12.01 9.61
C ARG A 74 2.79 -11.46 8.27
N VAL A 75 1.58 -10.93 8.20
CA VAL A 75 1.02 -10.27 7.01
C VAL A 75 1.91 -9.11 6.58
N ARG A 76 2.26 -8.21 7.50
CA ARG A 76 3.11 -7.04 7.21
C ARG A 76 4.43 -7.45 6.54
N ARG A 77 5.04 -8.53 7.04
CA ARG A 77 6.29 -9.07 6.48
C ARG A 77 6.12 -9.73 5.12
N LEU A 78 5.01 -10.43 4.91
CA LEU A 78 4.69 -11.03 3.60
C LEU A 78 4.39 -9.96 2.55
N GLU A 79 3.80 -8.83 2.94
CA GLU A 79 3.54 -7.70 2.05
C GLU A 79 4.82 -7.01 1.55
N ASP A 80 5.88 -7.02 2.37
CA ASP A 80 7.20 -6.49 1.98
C ASP A 80 7.95 -7.42 0.99
N GLN A 81 7.51 -8.68 0.81
CA GLN A 81 8.13 -9.64 -0.10
C GLN A 81 7.64 -9.49 -1.55
N ALA A 82 8.39 -10.06 -2.49
CA ALA A 82 7.96 -10.12 -3.88
C ALA A 82 6.63 -10.88 -4.01
N LYS A 83 5.67 -10.27 -4.73
CA LYS A 83 4.33 -10.85 -4.90
C LYS A 83 4.42 -12.15 -5.71
N SER A 84 4.28 -13.27 -5.01
CA SER A 84 4.12 -14.61 -5.60
C SER A 84 2.73 -15.15 -5.30
N ALA A 85 2.28 -16.15 -6.07
CA ALA A 85 1.00 -16.81 -5.82
C ALA A 85 0.92 -17.41 -4.40
N ASP A 86 2.06 -17.86 -3.86
CA ASP A 86 2.15 -18.46 -2.54
C ASP A 86 1.99 -17.41 -1.44
N VAL A 87 2.65 -16.26 -1.57
CA VAL A 87 2.52 -15.12 -0.65
C VAL A 87 1.08 -14.61 -0.63
N VAL A 88 0.44 -14.48 -1.79
CA VAL A 88 -0.97 -14.05 -1.88
C VAL A 88 -1.89 -15.04 -1.17
N ARG A 89 -1.70 -16.35 -1.37
CA ARG A 89 -2.48 -17.39 -0.70
C ARG A 89 -2.28 -17.35 0.82
N GLU A 90 -1.05 -17.17 1.28
CA GLU A 90 -0.75 -17.09 2.71
C GLU A 90 -1.37 -15.85 3.36
N ILE A 91 -1.23 -14.66 2.76
CA ILE A 91 -1.85 -13.43 3.28
C ILE A 91 -3.37 -13.56 3.31
N THR A 92 -3.97 -14.16 2.27
CA THR A 92 -5.43 -14.37 2.22
C THR A 92 -5.87 -15.35 3.31
N ALA A 93 -5.15 -16.45 3.49
CA ALA A 93 -5.47 -17.45 4.52
C ALA A 93 -5.36 -16.86 5.94
N LEU A 94 -4.31 -16.08 6.21
CA LEU A 94 -4.16 -15.37 7.49
C LEU A 94 -5.26 -14.34 7.70
N GLY A 95 -5.61 -13.59 6.65
CA GLY A 95 -6.70 -12.61 6.66
C GLY A 95 -8.04 -13.22 7.03
N LEU A 96 -8.38 -14.35 6.40
CA LEU A 96 -9.62 -15.07 6.68
C LEU A 96 -9.62 -15.76 8.06
N THR A 97 -8.51 -16.37 8.45
CA THR A 97 -8.40 -17.12 9.72
C THR A 97 -8.50 -16.19 10.94
N HIS A 98 -7.91 -15.00 10.84
CA HIS A 98 -7.81 -14.05 11.96
C HIS A 98 -8.70 -12.82 11.80
N SER A 99 -9.62 -12.81 10.82
CA SER A 99 -10.47 -11.67 10.51
C SER A 99 -9.68 -10.36 10.38
N LEU A 100 -8.62 -10.39 9.55
CA LEU A 100 -7.80 -9.21 9.26
C LEU A 100 -8.19 -8.62 7.91
N LEU A 101 -8.22 -7.30 7.84
CA LEU A 101 -8.30 -6.59 6.57
C LEU A 101 -6.90 -6.53 5.95
N THR A 102 -6.78 -7.07 4.76
CA THR A 102 -5.54 -7.18 3.97
C THR A 102 -5.82 -6.70 2.54
N PRO A 103 -4.81 -6.52 1.68
CA PRO A 103 -5.03 -6.21 0.26
C PRO A 103 -5.89 -7.23 -0.50
N TYR A 104 -6.13 -8.41 0.09
CA TYR A 104 -6.86 -9.53 -0.53
C TYR A 104 -8.15 -9.90 0.21
N THR A 105 -8.54 -9.15 1.24
CA THR A 105 -9.74 -9.42 2.06
C THR A 105 -10.51 -8.12 2.31
N SER A 106 -11.84 -8.23 2.47
CA SER A 106 -12.70 -7.09 2.76
C SER A 106 -13.84 -7.50 3.68
N PHE A 107 -14.29 -6.58 4.54
CA PHE A 107 -15.49 -6.77 5.34
C PHE A 107 -16.69 -6.26 4.55
N LEU A 108 -17.63 -7.16 4.24
CA LEU A 108 -18.90 -6.82 3.63
C LEU A 108 -20.00 -6.92 4.69
N ALA A 109 -20.64 -5.79 5.00
CA ALA A 109 -21.85 -5.77 5.80
C ALA A 109 -23.06 -5.95 4.88
N ILE A 110 -23.82 -7.02 5.08
CA ILE A 110 -25.04 -7.32 4.33
C ILE A 110 -26.22 -6.99 5.24
N ASP A 111 -27.19 -6.23 4.72
CA ASP A 111 -28.46 -6.01 5.42
C ASP A 111 -29.32 -7.28 5.35
N GLU A 112 -29.87 -7.71 6.48
CA GLU A 112 -30.66 -8.94 6.59
C GLU A 112 -32.01 -8.84 5.88
N VAL A 113 -32.51 -7.61 5.69
CA VAL A 113 -33.79 -7.36 5.02
C VAL A 113 -33.51 -6.91 3.58
N PRO A 114 -33.54 -7.81 2.58
CA PRO A 114 -33.40 -7.41 1.19
C PRO A 114 -34.53 -6.46 0.81
N ARG A 115 -34.18 -5.20 0.54
CA ARG A 115 -35.12 -4.23 -0.02
C ARG A 115 -35.32 -4.56 -1.51
N GLU A 116 -36.54 -4.92 -1.89
CA GLU A 116 -36.90 -4.99 -3.30
C GLU A 116 -36.80 -3.59 -3.91
N VAL A 117 -35.77 -3.35 -4.73
CA VAL A 117 -35.66 -2.13 -5.53
C VAL A 117 -36.45 -2.35 -6.83
N ASN A 118 -37.78 -2.43 -6.69
CA ASN A 118 -38.70 -2.53 -7.82
C ASN A 118 -39.07 -1.12 -8.31
N GLY A 119 -38.15 -0.49 -9.05
CA GLY A 119 -38.38 0.83 -9.66
C GLY A 119 -37.14 1.40 -10.33
N LEU A 120 -37.33 2.32 -11.29
CA LEU A 120 -36.24 3.11 -11.86
C LEU A 120 -35.60 3.94 -10.75
N ALA A 121 -34.26 3.88 -10.64
CA ALA A 121 -33.51 4.70 -9.68
C ALA A 121 -33.91 6.17 -9.83
N GLN A 122 -34.45 6.78 -8.76
CA GLN A 122 -34.73 8.21 -8.76
C GLN A 122 -33.43 8.97 -8.52
N ALA A 123 -33.03 9.77 -9.50
CA ALA A 123 -31.92 10.70 -9.35
C ALA A 123 -32.34 11.80 -8.35
N VAL A 124 -31.85 11.71 -7.11
CA VAL A 124 -31.98 12.78 -6.13
C VAL A 124 -30.86 13.77 -6.33
N LYS A 125 -31.19 15.03 -6.62
CA LYS A 125 -30.19 16.11 -6.72
C LYS A 125 -29.75 16.53 -5.32
N GLN A 126 -28.71 15.88 -4.80
CA GLN A 126 -28.13 16.24 -3.52
C GLN A 126 -27.40 17.59 -3.62
N PRO A 127 -27.70 18.57 -2.75
CA PRO A 127 -26.92 19.79 -2.67
C PRO A 127 -25.47 19.46 -2.29
N VAL A 128 -24.51 19.94 -3.06
CA VAL A 128 -23.09 19.89 -2.72
C VAL A 128 -22.74 21.25 -2.11
N PRO A 129 -22.78 21.41 -0.78
CA PRO A 129 -22.39 22.67 -0.17
C PRO A 129 -20.91 22.92 -0.45
N LEU A 130 -20.57 24.19 -0.69
CA LEU A 130 -19.19 24.60 -0.80
C LEU A 130 -18.45 24.31 0.51
N PRO A 131 -17.24 23.70 0.48
CA PRO A 131 -16.41 23.58 1.65
C PRO A 131 -16.13 24.96 2.25
N LYS A 132 -16.08 25.07 3.59
CA LYS A 132 -15.78 26.33 4.26
C LYS A 132 -14.46 26.91 3.75
N GLY A 133 -14.48 28.17 3.33
CA GLY A 133 -13.30 28.89 2.84
C GLY A 133 -13.03 28.77 1.33
N VAL A 134 -13.85 28.03 0.58
CA VAL A 134 -13.74 27.92 -0.87
C VAL A 134 -14.61 29.00 -1.53
N SER A 135 -13.99 29.86 -2.35
CA SER A 135 -14.74 30.85 -3.11
C SER A 135 -15.51 30.17 -4.26
N PRO A 136 -16.68 30.68 -4.67
CA PRO A 136 -17.44 30.14 -5.80
C PRO A 136 -16.65 30.09 -7.13
N ALA A 137 -15.57 30.88 -7.24
CA ALA A 137 -14.67 30.89 -8.40
C ALA A 137 -13.76 29.64 -8.50
N ALA A 138 -13.64 28.86 -7.43
CA ALA A 138 -12.90 27.58 -7.44
C ALA A 138 -13.74 26.42 -7.99
N ILE A 139 -15.05 26.60 -8.16
CA ILE A 139 -15.87 25.68 -8.93
C ILE A 139 -15.53 25.97 -10.40
N GLY A 140 -14.86 25.01 -11.04
CA GLY A 140 -14.50 25.10 -12.46
C GLY A 140 -15.76 25.38 -13.28
N ASN A 141 -15.91 26.63 -13.74
CA ASN A 141 -16.94 26.98 -14.68
C ASN A 141 -16.61 26.23 -15.97
N SER A 142 -17.38 25.19 -16.31
CA SER A 142 -17.37 24.62 -17.65
C SER A 142 -17.94 25.66 -18.60
N GLY A 143 -17.10 26.64 -18.95
CA GLY A 143 -17.34 27.57 -20.03
C GLY A 143 -17.53 26.81 -21.35
N PRO A 144 -18.18 27.44 -22.34
CA PRO A 144 -18.51 26.76 -23.59
C PRO A 144 -17.24 26.26 -24.27
N ALA A 145 -17.28 24.97 -24.62
CA ALA A 145 -16.43 24.27 -25.57
C ALA A 145 -14.95 24.66 -25.59
N MET A 146 -14.14 23.87 -24.88
CA MET A 146 -12.97 23.27 -25.55
C MET A 146 -13.39 22.94 -26.99
N VAL A 147 -12.79 23.62 -27.98
CA VAL A 147 -13.03 23.33 -29.38
C VAL A 147 -12.84 21.83 -29.57
N GLN A 148 -13.92 21.08 -29.77
CA GLN A 148 -13.83 19.70 -30.25
C GLN A 148 -13.13 19.79 -31.60
N ASN A 149 -11.87 19.32 -31.64
CA ASN A 149 -10.91 19.40 -32.75
C ASN A 149 -10.00 20.64 -32.82
N GLY A 150 -9.74 21.32 -31.71
CA GLY A 150 -8.58 22.23 -31.62
C GLY A 150 -7.31 21.42 -31.35
N SER A 151 -6.63 20.92 -32.37
CA SER A 151 -5.25 20.44 -32.22
C SER A 151 -4.39 21.65 -31.86
N VAL A 152 -4.17 21.88 -30.56
CA VAL A 152 -3.21 22.88 -30.08
C VAL A 152 -1.85 22.45 -30.64
N PRO A 153 -1.25 23.20 -31.56
CA PRO A 153 0.06 22.83 -32.08
C PRO A 153 1.02 22.87 -30.90
N GLU A 154 1.60 21.72 -30.54
CA GLU A 154 2.67 21.70 -29.55
C GLU A 154 3.77 22.65 -30.03
N PRO A 155 4.45 23.39 -29.13
CA PRO A 155 5.49 24.35 -29.51
C PRO A 155 6.53 23.77 -30.47
N GLY A 156 6.81 22.46 -30.36
CA GLY A 156 7.70 21.73 -31.26
C GLY A 156 7.19 21.60 -32.70
N SER A 157 5.88 21.42 -32.92
CA SER A 157 5.30 21.29 -34.26
C SER A 157 5.44 22.56 -35.10
N ILE A 158 5.33 23.74 -34.49
CA ILE A 158 5.56 25.03 -35.18
C ILE A 158 7.02 25.13 -35.63
N GLY A 159 7.96 24.74 -34.78
CA GLY A 159 9.39 24.71 -35.11
C GLY A 159 9.70 23.78 -36.29
N LEU A 160 9.10 22.59 -36.31
CA LEU A 160 9.31 21.60 -37.38
C LEU A 160 8.77 22.09 -38.74
N ILE A 161 7.60 22.74 -38.74
CA ILE A 161 7.03 23.34 -39.96
C ILE A 161 7.94 24.47 -40.49
N ALA A 162 8.40 25.36 -39.61
CA ALA A 162 9.30 26.45 -40.02
C ALA A 162 10.61 25.91 -40.61
N PHE A 163 11.18 24.87 -40.01
CA PHE A 163 12.39 24.21 -40.50
C PHE A 163 12.19 23.57 -41.89
N LEU A 164 11.06 22.90 -42.12
CA LEU A 164 10.71 22.32 -43.42
C LEU A 164 10.59 23.38 -44.52
N VAL A 165 9.96 24.52 -44.22
CA VAL A 165 9.84 25.63 -45.17
C VAL A 165 11.20 26.20 -45.56
N VAL A 166 12.12 26.34 -44.59
CA VAL A 166 13.49 26.79 -44.86
C VAL A 166 14.24 25.79 -45.73
N LEU A 167 14.13 24.48 -45.45
CA LEU A 167 14.76 23.45 -46.27
C LEU A 167 14.26 23.44 -47.71
N LEU A 168 12.94 23.57 -47.92
CA LEU A 168 12.34 23.64 -49.26
C LEU A 168 12.78 24.91 -50.00
N GLY A 169 12.88 26.05 -49.30
CA GLY A 169 13.42 27.28 -49.86
C GLY A 169 14.88 27.15 -50.31
N LEU A 170 15.72 26.52 -49.49
CA LEU A 170 17.11 26.23 -49.81
C LEU A 170 17.24 25.24 -50.97
N GLN A 171 16.41 24.19 -51.03
CA GLN A 171 16.38 23.27 -52.16
C GLN A 171 16.00 23.98 -53.46
N ARG A 172 14.98 24.84 -53.43
CA ARG A 172 14.56 25.63 -54.59
C ARG A 172 15.63 26.61 -55.05
N GLN A 173 16.36 27.24 -54.14
CA GLN A 173 17.51 28.09 -54.50
C GLN A 173 18.63 27.28 -55.15
N ARG A 174 18.92 26.07 -54.68
CA ARG A 174 19.91 25.18 -55.31
C ARG A 174 19.50 24.75 -56.71
N GLU A 175 18.22 24.44 -56.93
CA GLU A 175 17.71 24.10 -58.27
C GLU A 175 17.76 25.29 -59.24
N LEU A 176 17.44 26.51 -58.77
CA LEU A 176 17.55 27.72 -59.58
C LEU A 176 19.00 28.05 -59.94
N ASN A 177 19.93 27.89 -58.99
CA ASN A 177 21.35 28.09 -59.23
C ASN A 177 21.95 26.99 -60.14
N ALA A 178 21.42 25.77 -60.12
CA ALA A 178 21.85 24.68 -61.00
C ALA A 178 21.34 24.82 -62.45
N LYS A 179 20.25 25.57 -62.68
CA LYS A 179 19.73 25.89 -64.02
C LYS A 179 20.29 27.19 -64.60
N GLY A 180 21.04 27.96 -63.82
CA GLY A 180 21.60 29.26 -64.19
C GLY A 180 23.06 29.25 -64.65
N ASN A 181 23.63 28.08 -64.98
CA ASN A 181 24.99 27.94 -65.50
C ASN A 181 25.00 27.08 -66.78
#